data_AF-A0A7J4G2E5-F1
#
_entry.id   AF-A0A7J4G2E5-F1
#
_cell.length_a   1.000
_cell.length_b   1.000
_cell.length_c   1.000
_cell.angle_alpha   90.00
_cell.angle_beta   90.00
_cell.angle_gamma   90.00
#
_symmetry.space_group_name_H-M   'P 1'
#
loop_
_entity.id
_entity.type
_entity.pdbx_description
1 polymer ?
#
loop_
_entity_poly.entity_id
_entity_poly.type
_entity_poly.pdbx_seq_one_letter_code
_entity_poly.pdbx_strand_id
1 'polypeptide(L)' 'MVTTRIQTGIRGLDKLVEGGFLSNSVILISGSAGAGKTIFGMQFLKAGAEKKEDDNLTAL' A
#
# COMPACT_ATOMS: atom_id res chain seq x y z
N MET A 1 -9.14 20.58 3.53
CA MET A 1 -8.25 19.77 2.65
C MET A 1 -8.82 18.36 2.62
N VAL A 2 -9.04 17.79 1.43
CA VAL A 2 -9.50 16.40 1.31
C VAL A 2 -8.31 15.48 1.56
N THR A 3 -8.43 14.58 2.53
CA THR A 3 -7.37 13.64 2.90
C THR A 3 -7.53 12.37 2.06
N THR A 4 -6.78 12.27 0.96
CA THR A 4 -6.77 11.06 0.12
C THR A 4 -5.91 9.98 0.77
N ARG A 5 -6.42 8.75 0.82
CA ARG A 5 -5.68 7.58 1.34
C ARG A 5 -5.42 6.56 0.22
N ILE A 6 -4.25 5.94 0.27
CA ILE A 6 -3.78 4.91 -0.66
C ILE A 6 -3.82 3.57 0.07
N GLN A 7 -4.67 2.67 -0.42
CA GLN A 7 -4.75 1.30 0.09
C GLN A 7 -3.41 0.58 -0.08
N THR A 8 -3.07 -0.23 0.90
CA THR A 8 -1.83 -1.02 0.91
C THR A 8 -1.96 -2.31 0.12
N GLY A 9 -3.18 -2.83 -0.04
CA GLY A 9 -3.42 -4.15 -0.62
C GLY A 9 -2.97 -5.32 0.28
N ILE A 10 -2.46 -5.03 1.48
CA ILE A 10 -2.04 -6.04 2.44
C ILE A 10 -3.25 -6.48 3.25
N ARG A 11 -3.56 -7.78 3.20
CA ARG A 11 -4.76 -8.34 3.84
C ARG A 11 -4.82 -8.00 5.33
N GLY A 12 -5.90 -7.32 5.72
CA GLY A 12 -6.16 -6.93 7.10
C GLY A 12 -5.51 -5.61 7.53
N LEU A 13 -4.46 -5.16 6.85
CA LEU A 13 -3.74 -3.94 7.24
C LEU A 13 -4.56 -2.68 6.95
N ASP A 14 -5.20 -2.58 5.80
CA ASP A 14 -5.95 -1.37 5.43
C ASP A 14 -7.03 -1.02 6.47
N LYS A 15 -7.67 -2.02 7.07
CA LYS A 15 -8.64 -1.80 8.15
C LYS A 15 -7.99 -1.27 9.43
N LEU A 16 -6.74 -1.64 9.70
CA LEU A 16 -5.97 -1.17 10.85
C LEU A 16 -5.44 0.25 10.67
N VAL A 17 -5.23 0.69 9.42
CA VAL A 17 -4.70 2.02 9.09
C VAL A 17 -5.74 2.94 8.44
N GLU A 18 -7.00 2.82 8.86
CA GLU A 18 -8.10 3.70 8.41
C GLU A 18 -8.31 3.76 6.89
N GLY A 19 -8.16 2.64 6.20
CA GLY A 19 -8.33 2.52 4.77
C GLY A 19 -7.08 2.77 3.93
N GLY A 20 -5.91 2.98 4.56
CA GLY A 20 -4.62 3.06 3.87
C GLY A 20 -3.75 4.22 4.33
N PHE A 21 -2.60 4.40 3.68
CA PHE A 21 -1.66 5.47 4.00
C PHE A 21 -2.10 6.82 3.42
N LEU A 22 -1.72 7.91 4.08
CA LEU A 22 -1.98 9.26 3.56
C LEU A 22 -1.25 9.47 2.23
N SER A 23 -1.94 9.99 1.22
CA SER A 23 -1.30 10.40 -0.03
C SER A 23 -0.25 11.48 0.24
N ASN A 24 0.85 11.48 -0.52
CA ASN A 24 1.93 12.46 -0.39
C ASN A 24 2.57 12.48 1.01
N SER A 25 2.71 11.32 1.64
CA SER A 25 3.35 11.16 2.95
C SER A 25 4.57 10.23 2.90
N VAL A 26 5.39 10.30 3.95
CA VAL A 26 6.52 9.39 4.15
C VAL A 26 6.15 8.40 5.25
N ILE A 27 6.28 7.11 4.97
CA ILE A 27 5.96 6.02 5.91
C ILE A 27 7.27 5.32 6.32
N LEU A 28 7.57 5.31 7.62
CA LEU A 28 8.72 4.58 8.17
C LEU A 28 8.29 3.20 8.65
N ILE A 29 8.93 2.15 8.13
CA ILE A 29 8.73 0.77 8.57
C ILE A 29 9.98 0.34 9.36
N SER A 30 9.81 0.14 10.66
CA SER A 30 10.90 -0.23 11.58
C SER A 30 10.66 -1.58 12.24
N GLY A 31 11.74 -2.29 12.55
CA GLY A 31 11.71 -3.61 13.20
C GLY A 31 13.06 -4.32 13.13
N SER A 32 13.23 -5.39 13.92
CA SER A 32 14.44 -6.21 13.95
C SER A 32 14.75 -6.90 12.61
N ALA A 33 15.94 -7.48 12.46
CA ALA A 33 16.26 -8.36 11.34
C ALA A 33 15.25 -9.53 11.28
N GLY A 34 14.79 -9.89 10.08
CA GLY A 34 13.78 -10.94 9.91
C GLY A 34 12.32 -10.52 10.16
N ALA A 35 12.04 -9.29 10.61
CA ALA A 35 10.67 -8.81 10.87
C ALA A 35 9.79 -8.59 9.62
N GLY A 36 10.26 -8.96 8.43
CA GLY A 36 9.46 -8.89 7.19
C GLY A 36 9.35 -7.52 6.52
N LYS A 37 10.19 -6.52 6.87
CA LYS A 37 10.15 -5.16 6.26
C LYS A 37 10.24 -5.16 4.73
N THR A 38 11.13 -5.98 4.15
CA THR A 38 11.26 -6.13 2.69
C THR A 38 10.02 -6.79 2.10
N ILE A 39 9.49 -7.83 2.77
CA ILE A 39 8.25 -8.50 2.34
C ILE A 39 7.08 -7.51 2.35
N PHE A 40 6.97 -6.68 3.39
CA PHE A 40 5.98 -5.62 3.46
C PHE A 40 6.06 -4.69 2.24
N GLY A 41 7.26 -4.16 1.95
CA GLY A 41 7.46 -3.26 0.81
C GLY A 41 7.11 -3.93 -0.52
N MET A 42 7.52 -5.19 -0.71
CA MET A 42 7.19 -5.95 -1.93
C MET A 42 5.70 -6.21 -2.08
N GLN A 43 4.96 -6.51 -1.00
CA GLN A 43 3.52 -6.70 -1.06
C GLN A 43 2.79 -5.40 -1.44
N PHE A 44 3.22 -4.26 -0.88
CA PHE A 44 2.69 -2.95 -1.23
C PHE A 44 2.96 -2.60 -2.70
N LEU A 45 4.19 -2.83 -3.19
CA LEU A 45 4.55 -2.59 -4.59
C LEU A 45 3.79 -3.51 -5.55
N LYS A 46 3.68 -4.80 -5.23
CA LYS A 46 2.91 -5.78 -6.01
C LYS A 46 1.46 -5.35 -6.14
N ALA A 47 0.81 -5.02 -5.03
CA ALA A 47 -0.59 -4.57 -5.04
C ALA A 47 -0.77 -3.29 -5.85
N GLY A 48 0.18 -2.34 -5.76
CA GLY A 48 0.17 -1.12 -6.57
C GLY A 48 0.36 -1.38 -8.08
N ALA A 49 1.18 -2.37 -8.44
CA ALA A 49 1.38 -2.77 -9.84
C ALA A 49 0.12 -3.44 -10.43
N GLU A 50 -0.46 -4.41 -9.71
CA GLU A 50 -1.70 -5.10 -10.12
C GLU A 50 -2.86 -4.12 -10.31
N LYS A 51 -3.00 -3.14 -9.40
CA LYS A 51 -4.07 -2.12 -9.50
C LYS A 51 -3.91 -1.21 -10.71
N LYS A 52 -2.67 -0.91 -11.14
CA LYS A 52 -2.41 -0.14 -12.37
C LYS A 52 -2.68 -0.94 -13.64
N GLU A 53 -2.47 -2.25 -13.61
CA GLU A 53 -2.83 -3.12 -14.73
C GLU A 53 -4.35 -3.15 -14.95
N ASP A 54 -5.13 -3.19 -13.86
CA ASP A 54 -6.60 -3.11 -13.91
C ASP A 54 -7.10 -1.74 -14.41
N ASP A 55 -6.49 -0.63 -13.97
CA ASP A 55 -6.85 0.71 -14.43
C ASP A 55 -6.61 0.89 -15.95
N ASN A 56 -5.55 0.27 -16.50
CA ASN A 56 -5.27 0.29 -17.94
C ASN A 56 -6.24 -0.59 -18.75
N LEU A 57 -6.78 -1.66 -18.16
CA LEU A 57 -7.79 -2.51 -18.80
C LEU A 57 -9.19 -1.87 -18.80
N THR A 58 -9.45 -0.91 -17.91
CA THR A 58 -10.73 -0.18 -17.85
C THR A 58 -10.78 1.03 -18.79
N ALA A 59 -9.64 1.38 -19.42
CA ALA A 59 -9.51 2.49 -20.37
C ALA A 59 -9.62 2.07 -21.86
N LEU A 60 -9.97 0.81 -22.13
CA LEU A 60 -10.27 0.24 -23.46
C LEU A 60 -11.72 -0.25 -23.52
#